data_AF-X6FTU5-F1
#
_entry.id   AF-X6FTU5-F1
#
_cell.length_a   1.000
_cell.length_b   1.000
_cell.length_c   1.000
_cell.angle_alpha   90.00
_cell.angle_beta   90.00
_cell.angle_gamma   90.00
#
_symmetry.space_group_name_H-M   'P 1'
#
loop_
_entity.id
_entity.type
_entity.pdbx_description
1 polymer ?
#
loop_
_entity_poly.entity_id
_entity_poly.type
_entity_poly.pdbx_seq_one_letter_code
_entity_poly.pdbx_strand_id
1 'polypeptide(L)'
;MSAIALLPRAPARDAALDEALARYDANLAAYRVLSAKMRSPNRAALFEALAAARISLIIVAVDPDDDDGRIEQLALISDDRSTRLPQGPITLSIPQWGLPDPIPLELSIPHAIERMAYDCLEQAYGTCEVDPSSPDKLVFNVAARSIVLVPRHGGKANA
;
A
#
# COMPACT_ATOMS: atom_id res chain seq x y z
N MET A 1 5.02 42.72 -34.61
CA MET A 1 5.67 41.59 -33.91
C MET A 1 5.89 42.00 -32.47
N SER A 2 4.98 41.63 -31.56
CA SER A 2 5.14 41.94 -30.13
C SER A 2 5.99 40.84 -29.48
N ALA A 3 7.12 41.24 -28.92
CA ALA A 3 7.91 40.37 -28.06
C ALA A 3 7.19 40.21 -26.71
N ILE A 4 6.83 38.98 -26.36
CA ILE A 4 6.45 38.63 -24.98
C ILE A 4 7.73 38.77 -24.16
N ALA A 5 7.85 39.85 -23.40
CA ALA A 5 8.86 39.94 -22.37
C ALA A 5 8.50 38.92 -21.29
N LEU A 6 9.33 37.89 -21.11
CA LEU A 6 9.30 37.09 -19.89
C LEU A 6 9.54 38.07 -18.73
N LEU A 7 8.50 38.33 -17.95
CA LEU A 7 8.65 39.04 -16.68
C LEU A 7 9.68 38.28 -15.83
N PRO A 8 10.66 38.98 -15.21
CA PRO A 8 11.61 38.34 -14.32
C PRO A 8 10.86 37.67 -13.18
N ARG A 9 11.23 36.43 -12.88
CA ARG A 9 10.70 35.67 -11.75
C ARG A 9 11.02 36.45 -10.47
N ALA A 10 9.99 36.82 -9.70
CA ALA A 10 10.19 37.68 -8.52
C ALA A 10 10.92 36.88 -7.42
N PRO A 11 12.04 37.37 -6.86
CA PRO A 11 12.90 36.61 -5.95
C PRO A 11 12.18 36.13 -4.67
N ALA A 12 11.16 36.87 -4.21
CA ALA A 12 10.32 36.47 -3.08
C ALA A 12 9.43 35.25 -3.38
N ARG A 13 9.00 35.07 -4.64
CA ARG A 13 8.22 33.89 -5.07
C ARG A 13 9.09 32.64 -5.12
N ASP A 14 10.36 32.81 -5.49
CA ASP A 14 11.31 31.71 -5.56
C ASP A 14 11.71 31.24 -4.16
N ALA A 15 12.01 32.16 -3.25
CA ALA A 15 12.25 31.83 -1.84
C ALA A 15 11.04 31.13 -1.17
N ALA A 16 9.81 31.55 -1.49
CA ALA A 16 8.60 30.88 -0.98
C ALA A 16 8.39 29.48 -1.57
N LEU A 17 8.78 29.26 -2.82
CA LEU A 17 8.75 27.94 -3.45
C LEU A 17 9.80 27.02 -2.83
N ASP A 18 11.03 27.51 -2.64
CA ASP A 18 12.13 26.74 -2.05
C ASP A 18 11.76 26.27 -0.64
N GLU A 19 11.18 27.15 0.19
CA GLU A 19 10.68 26.80 1.51
C GLU A 19 9.54 25.75 1.46
N ALA A 20 8.63 25.88 0.49
CA ALA A 20 7.54 24.92 0.31
C ALA A 20 8.07 23.53 -0.11
N LEU A 21 9.07 23.49 -0.99
CA LEU A 21 9.74 22.25 -1.42
C LEU A 21 10.52 21.62 -0.26
N ALA A 22 11.26 22.41 0.53
CA ALA A 22 11.98 21.92 1.70
C ALA A 22 11.03 21.30 2.74
N ARG A 23 9.88 21.93 2.99
CA ARG A 23 8.86 21.37 3.88
C ARG A 23 8.23 20.10 3.32
N TYR A 24 8.01 20.05 2.01
CA TYR A 24 7.51 18.84 1.35
C TYR A 24 8.49 17.67 1.51
N ASP A 25 9.78 17.89 1.24
CA ASP A 25 10.82 16.86 1.36
C ASP A 25 10.95 16.36 2.81
N ALA A 26 10.91 17.27 3.79
CA ALA A 26 10.92 16.93 5.21
C ALA A 26 9.71 16.07 5.60
N ASN A 27 8.51 16.44 5.15
CA ASN A 27 7.28 15.68 5.40
C ASN A 27 7.31 14.31 4.70
N LEU A 28 7.83 14.23 3.48
CA LEU A 28 7.99 12.98 2.74
C LEU A 28 8.94 12.02 3.46
N ALA A 29 10.08 12.54 3.92
CA ALA A 29 11.06 11.75 4.68
C ALA A 29 10.47 11.24 6.00
N ALA A 30 9.79 12.11 6.76
CA ALA A 30 9.13 11.73 8.00
C ALA A 30 8.04 10.67 7.77
N TYR A 31 7.19 10.88 6.76
CA TYR A 31 6.14 9.94 6.39
C TYR A 31 6.70 8.56 6.04
N ARG A 32 7.75 8.49 5.19
CA ARG A 32 8.39 7.22 4.81
C ARG A 32 8.98 6.48 6.02
N VAL A 33 9.61 7.20 6.94
CA VAL A 33 10.16 6.61 8.18
C VAL A 33 9.05 6.02 9.04
N LEU A 34 7.95 6.76 9.24
CA LEU A 34 6.81 6.28 10.01
C LEU A 34 6.12 5.08 9.33
N SER A 35 5.92 5.12 8.02
CA SER A 35 5.38 4.00 7.24
C SER A 35 6.22 2.75 7.39
N ALA A 36 7.54 2.84 7.20
CA ALA A 36 8.44 1.71 7.41
C ALA A 36 8.36 1.16 8.84
N LYS A 37 8.29 2.03 9.85
CA LYS A 37 8.17 1.65 11.27
C LYS A 37 6.85 0.93 11.57
N MET A 38 5.74 1.35 10.96
CA MET A 38 4.40 0.83 11.24
C MET A 38 4.04 -0.45 10.46
N ARG A 39 4.77 -0.80 9.39
CA ARG A 39 4.50 -2.03 8.61
C ARG A 39 4.50 -3.29 9.47
N SER A 40 5.56 -3.51 10.27
CA SER A 40 5.67 -4.73 11.09
C SER A 40 4.57 -4.87 12.17
N PRO A 41 4.28 -3.85 13.02
CA PRO A 41 3.20 -3.97 14.00
C PRO A 41 1.82 -4.11 13.36
N ASN A 42 1.53 -3.35 12.30
CA ASN A 42 0.26 -3.47 11.58
C ASN A 42 0.09 -4.86 10.95
N ARG A 43 1.16 -5.42 10.38
CA ARG A 43 1.17 -6.79 9.87
C ARG A 43 0.90 -7.78 11.00
N ALA A 44 1.55 -7.64 12.15
CA ALA A 44 1.33 -8.54 13.27
C ALA A 44 -0.14 -8.54 13.72
N ALA A 45 -0.74 -7.36 13.87
CA ALA A 45 -2.15 -7.20 14.24
C ALA A 45 -3.10 -7.86 13.22
N LEU A 46 -2.88 -7.65 11.93
CA LEU A 46 -3.69 -8.27 10.88
C LEU A 46 -3.60 -9.80 10.92
N PHE A 47 -2.39 -10.35 11.02
CA PHE A 47 -2.20 -11.80 11.05
C PHE A 47 -2.77 -12.44 12.32
N GLU A 48 -2.78 -11.75 13.45
CA GLU A 48 -3.49 -12.20 14.66
C GLU A 48 -4.99 -12.25 14.47
N ALA A 49 -5.59 -11.20 13.88
CA ALA A 49 -7.01 -11.17 13.58
C ALA A 49 -7.44 -12.30 12.62
N LEU A 50 -6.63 -12.54 11.57
CA LEU A 50 -6.88 -13.62 10.61
C LEU A 50 -6.73 -15.02 11.25
N ALA A 51 -5.72 -15.22 12.09
CA ALA A 51 -5.52 -16.48 12.80
C ALA A 51 -6.66 -16.75 13.80
N ALA A 52 -7.13 -15.73 14.52
CA ALA A 52 -8.28 -15.84 15.42
C ALA A 52 -9.56 -16.25 14.68
N ALA A 53 -9.71 -15.82 13.42
CA ALA A 53 -10.79 -16.22 12.53
C ALA A 53 -10.57 -17.58 11.85
N ARG A 54 -9.49 -18.31 12.17
CA ARG A 54 -9.11 -19.60 11.59
C ARG A 54 -8.92 -19.57 10.07
N ILE A 55 -8.51 -18.43 9.54
CA ILE A 55 -8.13 -18.31 8.13
C ILE A 55 -6.70 -18.78 7.97
N SER A 56 -6.43 -19.66 6.99
CA SER A 56 -5.09 -20.20 6.77
C SER A 56 -4.38 -19.52 5.59
N LEU A 57 -5.11 -19.20 4.52
CA LEU A 57 -4.58 -18.47 3.35
C LEU A 57 -5.56 -17.40 2.89
N ILE A 58 -5.02 -16.25 2.47
CA ILE A 58 -5.75 -15.27 1.65
C ILE A 58 -4.97 -15.04 0.36
N ILE A 59 -5.66 -15.10 -0.76
CA ILE A 59 -5.14 -14.73 -2.06
C ILE A 59 -5.83 -13.43 -2.46
N VAL A 60 -5.02 -12.39 -2.66
CA VAL A 60 -5.44 -11.09 -3.14
C VAL A 60 -5.08 -11.00 -4.62
N ALA A 61 -6.07 -10.80 -5.48
CA ALA A 61 -5.80 -10.41 -6.87
C ALA A 61 -5.65 -8.90 -6.94
N VAL A 62 -4.68 -8.44 -7.72
CA VAL A 62 -4.41 -7.01 -7.97
C VAL A 62 -4.57 -6.78 -9.47
N ASP A 63 -5.37 -5.79 -9.83
CA ASP A 63 -5.40 -5.27 -11.20
C ASP A 63 -4.45 -4.07 -11.27
N PRO A 64 -3.34 -4.15 -12.03
CA PRO A 64 -2.42 -3.04 -12.20
C PRO A 64 -2.99 -1.89 -13.05
N ASP A 65 -4.07 -2.14 -13.80
CA ASP A 65 -4.75 -1.14 -14.63
C ASP A 65 -5.91 -0.45 -13.88
N ASP A 66 -6.16 -0.83 -12.62
CA ASP A 66 -7.15 -0.19 -11.75
C ASP A 66 -6.58 1.08 -11.12
N ASP A 67 -6.91 2.22 -11.73
CA ASP A 67 -6.54 3.56 -11.23
C ASP A 67 -7.23 3.90 -9.88
N ASP A 68 -8.31 3.19 -9.51
CA ASP A 68 -9.02 3.43 -8.24
C ASP A 68 -8.33 2.73 -7.05
N GLY A 69 -7.35 1.87 -7.32
CA GLY A 69 -6.53 1.22 -6.29
C GLY A 69 -7.35 0.34 -5.36
N ARG A 70 -8.27 -0.46 -5.90
CA ARG A 70 -9.10 -1.39 -5.12
C ARG A 70 -8.61 -2.83 -5.27
N ILE A 71 -8.78 -3.63 -4.20
CA ILE A 71 -8.75 -5.08 -4.35
C ILE A 71 -9.99 -5.54 -5.11
N GLU A 72 -9.78 -6.03 -6.33
CA GLU A 72 -10.79 -6.62 -7.21
C GLU A 72 -11.39 -7.92 -6.65
N GLN A 73 -10.55 -8.80 -6.09
CA GLN A 73 -10.99 -10.12 -5.63
C GLN A 73 -10.16 -10.68 -4.48
N LEU A 74 -10.87 -11.21 -3.47
CA LEU A 74 -10.32 -11.96 -2.35
C LEU A 74 -10.77 -13.42 -2.42
N ALA A 75 -9.82 -14.35 -2.49
CA ALA A 75 -10.08 -15.77 -2.29
C ALA A 75 -9.54 -16.22 -0.93
N LEU A 76 -10.34 -16.98 -0.20
CA LEU A 76 -10.01 -17.49 1.14
C LEU A 76 -9.82 -18.99 1.11
N ILE A 77 -8.82 -19.47 1.85
CA ILE A 77 -8.67 -20.87 2.20
C ILE A 77 -8.66 -20.98 3.73
N SER A 78 -9.47 -21.88 4.25
CA SER A 78 -9.51 -22.26 5.67
C SER A 78 -9.92 -23.73 5.82
N ASP A 79 -9.76 -24.25 7.03
CA ASP A 79 -10.11 -25.64 7.34
C ASP A 79 -11.64 -25.88 7.31
N ASP A 80 -12.43 -24.83 7.53
CA ASP A 80 -13.90 -24.86 7.48
C ASP A 80 -14.41 -24.11 6.25
N ARG A 81 -15.02 -24.84 5.31
CA ARG A 81 -15.57 -24.27 4.06
C ARG A 81 -16.66 -23.22 4.26
N SER A 82 -17.25 -23.10 5.44
CA SER A 82 -18.21 -22.05 5.78
C SER A 82 -17.57 -20.76 6.28
N THR A 83 -16.25 -20.76 6.50
CA THR A 83 -15.49 -19.59 6.95
C THR A 83 -15.66 -18.44 5.96
N ARG A 84 -16.03 -17.28 6.48
CA ARG A 84 -16.08 -16.03 5.72
C ARG A 84 -15.02 -15.10 6.26
N LEU A 85 -14.58 -14.17 5.41
CA LEU A 85 -13.69 -13.10 5.85
C LEU A 85 -14.41 -12.27 6.92
N PRO A 86 -13.84 -12.11 8.12
CA PRO A 86 -14.50 -11.32 9.15
C PRO A 86 -14.64 -9.88 8.67
N GLN A 87 -15.77 -9.26 9.00
CA GLN A 87 -16.02 -7.85 8.68
C GLN A 87 -15.78 -6.93 9.88
N GLY A 88 -15.39 -7.52 11.02
CA GLY A 88 -15.12 -6.79 12.24
C GLY A 88 -13.95 -5.82 12.11
N PRO A 89 -13.91 -4.80 12.97
CA PRO A 89 -12.86 -3.80 12.92
C PRO A 89 -11.53 -4.35 13.44
N ILE A 90 -10.45 -3.82 12.89
CA ILE A 90 -9.08 -3.90 13.40
C ILE A 90 -8.53 -2.49 13.49
N THR A 91 -7.86 -2.17 14.59
CA THR A 91 -7.14 -0.90 14.73
C THR A 91 -5.72 -1.04 14.22
N LEU A 92 -5.34 -0.24 13.23
CA LEU A 92 -3.96 -0.13 12.75
C LEU A 92 -3.40 1.25 13.10
N SER A 93 -2.07 1.34 13.26
CA SER A 93 -1.37 2.61 13.44
C SER A 93 -0.96 3.16 12.07
N ILE A 94 -1.59 4.24 11.64
CA ILE A 94 -1.50 4.78 10.30
C ILE A 94 -0.69 6.07 10.30
N PRO A 95 0.47 6.12 9.62
CA PRO A 95 1.17 7.37 9.35
C PRO A 95 0.28 8.33 8.57
N GLN A 96 0.28 9.60 8.98
CA GLN A 96 -0.46 10.67 8.31
C GLN A 96 0.52 11.74 7.84
N TRP A 97 0.23 12.32 6.68
CA TRP A 97 1.08 13.35 6.10
C TRP A 97 1.18 14.57 7.04
N GLY A 98 2.42 14.99 7.33
CA GLY A 98 2.69 16.14 8.18
C GLY A 98 2.43 15.94 9.67
N LEU A 99 2.03 14.74 10.11
CA LEU A 99 1.96 14.42 11.54
C LEU A 99 3.25 13.73 12.02
N PRO A 100 3.72 14.06 13.23
CA PRO A 100 4.95 13.46 13.78
C PRO A 100 4.76 12.01 14.24
N ASP A 101 3.51 11.63 14.54
CA ASP A 101 3.16 10.31 15.09
C ASP A 101 2.04 9.67 14.25
N PRO A 102 2.02 8.33 14.14
CA PRO A 102 0.93 7.62 13.50
C PRO A 102 -0.35 7.71 14.35
N ILE A 103 -1.49 7.75 13.69
CA ILE A 103 -2.80 7.77 14.37
C ILE A 103 -3.42 6.37 14.38
N PRO A 104 -4.15 5.98 15.43
CA PRO A 104 -4.98 4.77 15.37
C PRO A 104 -6.12 4.98 14.37
N LEU A 105 -6.33 4.02 13.48
CA LEU A 105 -7.45 3.99 12.55
C LEU A 105 -8.12 2.62 12.63
N GLU A 106 -9.44 2.63 12.85
CA GLU A 106 -10.25 1.42 12.75
C GLU A 106 -10.60 1.16 11.28
N LEU A 107 -10.24 -0.02 10.81
CA LEU A 107 -10.52 -0.50 9.45
C LEU A 107 -11.28 -1.81 9.53
N SER A 108 -12.12 -2.12 8.55
CA SER A 108 -12.57 -3.50 8.37
C SER A 108 -11.38 -4.36 7.95
N ILE A 109 -11.40 -5.65 8.30
CA ILE A 109 -10.35 -6.59 7.88
C ILE A 109 -10.10 -6.60 6.36
N PRO A 110 -11.12 -6.54 5.47
CA PRO A 110 -10.88 -6.37 4.04
C PRO A 110 -10.02 -5.15 3.67
N HIS A 111 -10.33 -3.97 4.22
CA HIS A 111 -9.54 -2.76 3.97
C HIS A 111 -8.14 -2.84 4.61
N ALA A 112 -8.00 -3.54 5.74
CA ALA A 112 -6.68 -3.79 6.34
C ALA A 112 -5.81 -4.71 5.46
N ILE A 113 -6.41 -5.71 4.81
CA ILE A 113 -5.72 -6.58 3.83
C ILE A 113 -5.29 -5.77 2.61
N GLU A 114 -6.20 -4.95 2.07
CA GLU A 114 -5.94 -4.03 0.96
C GLU A 114 -4.78 -3.11 1.23
N ARG A 115 -4.81 -2.42 2.36
CA ARG A 115 -3.71 -1.56 2.76
C ARG A 115 -2.38 -2.32 2.85
N MET A 116 -2.38 -3.50 3.46
CA MET A 116 -1.17 -4.32 3.60
C MET A 116 -0.65 -4.81 2.25
N ALA A 117 -1.55 -5.08 1.29
CA ALA A 117 -1.18 -5.44 -0.07
C ALA A 117 -0.46 -4.28 -0.76
N TYR A 118 -0.99 -3.07 -0.67
CA TYR A 118 -0.34 -1.86 -1.20
C TYR A 118 0.99 -1.54 -0.52
N ASP A 119 1.09 -1.68 0.81
CA ASP A 119 2.35 -1.51 1.54
C ASP A 119 3.43 -2.49 1.02
N CYS A 120 3.03 -3.72 0.66
CA CYS A 120 3.92 -4.73 0.11
C CYS A 120 4.34 -4.42 -1.35
N LEU A 121 3.41 -3.94 -2.18
CA LEU A 121 3.68 -3.51 -3.56
C LEU A 121 4.63 -2.30 -3.59
N GLU A 122 4.35 -1.28 -2.78
CA GLU A 122 5.21 -0.09 -2.65
C GLU A 122 6.62 -0.49 -2.19
N GLN A 123 6.73 -1.43 -1.24
CA GLN A 123 8.04 -1.91 -0.77
C GLN A 123 8.82 -2.66 -1.86
N ALA A 124 8.13 -3.42 -2.71
CA ALA A 124 8.77 -4.26 -3.72
C ALA A 124 9.16 -3.49 -4.99
N TYR A 125 8.30 -2.56 -5.46
CA TYR A 125 8.45 -1.91 -6.77
C TYR A 125 8.60 -0.37 -6.68
N GLY A 126 8.43 0.22 -5.51
CA GLY A 126 8.41 1.68 -5.36
C GLY A 126 7.19 2.30 -6.04
N THR A 127 7.33 3.54 -6.52
CA THR A 127 6.26 4.31 -7.18
C THR A 127 6.48 4.47 -8.69
N CYS A 128 7.34 3.64 -9.30
CA CYS A 128 7.73 3.77 -10.72
C CYS A 128 6.76 3.00 -11.63
N GLU A 129 6.74 3.34 -12.93
CA GLU A 129 5.79 2.83 -13.94
C GLU A 129 5.50 1.34 -13.81
N VAL A 130 4.24 0.97 -14.08
CA VAL A 130 3.73 -0.41 -14.04
C VAL A 130 4.70 -1.34 -14.78
N ASP A 131 5.50 -2.07 -14.01
CA ASP A 131 6.41 -3.07 -14.57
C ASP A 131 5.53 -4.21 -15.13
N PRO A 132 5.71 -4.65 -16.38
CA PRO A 132 4.97 -5.81 -16.91
C PRO A 132 5.22 -7.11 -16.12
N SER A 133 6.22 -7.15 -15.24
CA SER A 133 6.47 -8.20 -14.26
C SER A 133 5.81 -8.00 -12.89
N SER A 134 5.06 -6.90 -12.71
CA SER A 134 4.26 -6.63 -11.52
C SER A 134 3.39 -7.85 -11.19
N PRO A 135 3.26 -8.19 -9.90
CA PRO A 135 2.54 -9.38 -9.50
C PRO A 135 1.05 -9.17 -9.78
N ASP A 136 0.40 -10.19 -10.30
CA ASP A 136 -1.06 -10.21 -10.42
C ASP A 136 -1.73 -10.62 -9.10
N LYS A 137 -0.96 -11.22 -8.18
CA LYS A 137 -1.47 -11.79 -6.93
C LYS A 137 -0.51 -11.64 -5.75
N LEU A 138 -1.08 -11.47 -4.56
CA LEU A 138 -0.40 -11.61 -3.29
C LEU A 138 -1.01 -12.75 -2.48
N VAL A 139 -0.15 -13.54 -1.84
CA VAL A 139 -0.55 -14.66 -0.99
C VAL A 139 -0.17 -14.39 0.45
N PHE A 140 -1.17 -14.24 1.31
CA PHE A 140 -1.02 -14.12 2.75
C PHE A 140 -1.11 -15.52 3.35
N ASN A 141 0.02 -16.04 3.82
CA ASN A 141 0.08 -17.31 4.53
C ASN A 141 0.02 -17.06 6.03
N VAL A 142 -1.17 -17.25 6.61
CA VAL A 142 -1.45 -16.89 8.01
C VAL A 142 -0.64 -17.72 8.98
N ALA A 143 -0.51 -19.03 8.71
CA ALA A 143 0.26 -19.95 9.54
C ALA A 143 1.76 -19.59 9.56
N ALA A 144 2.33 -19.23 8.40
CA ALA A 144 3.72 -18.81 8.28
C ALA A 144 3.95 -17.32 8.59
N ARG A 145 2.89 -16.56 8.90
CA ARG A 145 2.90 -15.10 9.09
C ARG A 145 3.69 -14.35 8.01
N SER A 146 3.51 -14.77 6.76
CA SER A 146 4.26 -14.26 5.60
C SER A 146 3.34 -13.82 4.47
N ILE A 147 3.85 -12.90 3.65
CA ILE A 147 3.19 -12.42 2.42
C ILE A 147 4.16 -12.66 1.28
N VAL A 148 3.68 -13.29 0.21
CA VAL A 148 4.46 -13.56 -1.00
C VAL A 148 3.79 -12.87 -2.17
N LEU A 149 4.57 -12.08 -2.92
CA LEU A 149 4.16 -11.49 -4.18
C LEU A 149 4.40 -12.53 -5.27
N VAL A 150 3.37 -12.89 -6.02
CA VAL A 150 3.45 -13.91 -7.07
C VAL A 150 3.65 -13.21 -8.41
N PRO A 151 4.80 -13.36 -9.07
CA PRO A 151 5.04 -12.73 -10.37
C PRO A 151 4.08 -13.28 -11.42
N ARG A 152 3.59 -12.39 -12.30
CA ARG A 152 2.77 -12.78 -13.45
C ARG A 152 3.56 -13.78 -14.29
N HIS A 153 3.05 -15.00 -14.45
CA HIS A 153 3.67 -15.95 -15.37
C HIS A 153 3.48 -15.44 -16.79
N GLY A 154 4.56 -15.00 -17.42
CA GLY A 154 4.59 -14.72 -18.85
C GLY A 154 4.19 -15.99 -19.59
N GLY A 155 2.97 -16.02 -20.10
CA GLY A 155 2.53 -17.09 -20.99
C GLY A 155 3.46 -17.10 -22.19
N LYS A 156 4.34 -18.09 -22.28
CA LYS A 156 4.88 -18.48 -23.59
C LYS A 156 3.67 -18.93 -24.40
N ALA A 157 3.21 -18.07 -25.31
CA ALA A 157 2.43 -18.50 -26.44
C ALA A 157 3.32 -19.50 -27.21
N ASN A 158 2.95 -20.78 -27.16
CA ASN A 158 3.38 -21.71 -28.19
C ASN A 158 2.78 -21.21 -29.52
N ALA A 159 3.63 -20.65 -30.38
CA ALA A 159 3.40 -20.49 -31.80
C ALA A 159 4.74 -20.65 -32.53
#